data_AF-A0A645E2P0-F1
#
_entry.id   AF-A0A645E2P0-F1
#
_cell.length_a   1.000
_cell.length_b   1.000
_cell.length_c   1.000
_cell.angle_alpha   90.00
_cell.angle_beta   90.00
_cell.angle_gamma   90.00
#
_symmetry.space_group_name_H-M   'P 1'
#
loop_
_entity.id
_entity.type
_entity.pdbx_description
1 polymer ?
#
loop_
_entity_poly.entity_id
_entity_poly.type
_entity_poly.pdbx_seq_one_letter_code
_entity_poly.pdbx_strand_id
1 'polypeptide(L)'
;MSVSETHNTANLRMTREQSFAALAQVIVLAQRARVPVNVSLSCVFGCPMEGEVPEDDVFGLVQRFADLGVAGITLCDTTGMAFPTQVARIASRAIQGWPQVEFTLHFHNTRGMGLSNVLAAIDAGARQFDASLGGLGGCPYAPGASGNVCSEEIVHALQCMGYDTGVDLDLLIDAAQSLPALIGHDVPSQIVKAGKRLDIHPVPADYAAIRERALARDRAA
;
A
#
# COMPACT_ATOMS: atom_id res chain seq x y z
N MET A 1 11.66 -8.06 8.54
CA MET A 1 12.90 -8.50 7.85
C MET A 1 12.67 -8.52 6.35
N SER A 2 13.69 -8.75 5.51
CA SER A 2 13.52 -8.83 4.05
C SER A 2 13.65 -10.26 3.56
N VAL A 3 12.87 -10.61 2.54
CA VAL A 3 12.95 -11.92 1.87
C VAL A 3 14.23 -12.04 1.05
N SER A 4 14.67 -10.94 0.44
CA SER A 4 15.94 -10.83 -0.28
C SER A 4 17.14 -10.76 0.68
N GLU A 5 18.19 -11.54 0.44
CA GLU A 5 19.39 -11.58 1.28
C GLU A 5 20.19 -10.27 1.19
N THR A 6 20.36 -9.75 -0.03
CA THR A 6 21.10 -8.49 -0.28
C THR A 6 20.38 -7.33 0.39
N HIS A 7 19.05 -7.23 0.25
CA HIS A 7 18.28 -6.17 0.91
C HIS A 7 18.31 -6.32 2.43
N ASN A 8 18.18 -7.53 2.96
CA ASN A 8 18.22 -7.74 4.40
C ASN A 8 19.57 -7.33 5.00
N THR A 9 20.66 -7.72 4.34
CA THR A 9 22.02 -7.37 4.79
C THR A 9 22.30 -5.87 4.67
N ALA A 10 21.90 -5.24 3.56
CA ALA A 10 22.08 -3.81 3.34
C ALA A 10 21.30 -2.96 4.35
N ASN A 11 20.06 -3.36 4.66
CA ASN A 11 19.15 -2.62 5.52
C ASN A 11 19.35 -2.89 7.02
N LEU A 12 19.45 -4.17 7.42
CA LEU A 12 19.50 -4.58 8.83
C LEU A 12 20.90 -4.96 9.32
N ARG A 13 21.92 -4.99 8.43
CA ARG A 13 23.29 -5.44 8.75
C ARG A 13 23.32 -6.85 9.36
N MET A 14 22.36 -7.68 8.95
CA MET A 14 22.21 -9.07 9.37
C MET A 14 21.86 -9.92 8.16
N THR A 15 22.32 -11.17 8.14
CA THR A 15 21.81 -12.16 7.19
C THR A 15 20.34 -12.48 7.49
N ARG A 16 19.62 -13.08 6.55
CA ARG A 16 18.22 -13.49 6.76
C ARG A 16 18.07 -14.41 7.96
N GLU A 17 19.00 -15.34 8.14
CA GLU A 17 18.97 -16.29 9.27
C GLU A 17 19.23 -15.59 10.60
N GLN A 18 20.16 -14.62 10.66
CA GLN A 18 20.38 -13.82 11.86
C GLN A 18 19.15 -12.99 12.22
N SER A 19 18.51 -12.35 11.23
CA SER A 19 17.26 -11.61 11.44
C SER A 19 16.12 -12.51 11.91
N PHE A 20 15.98 -13.70 11.32
CA PHE A 20 14.99 -14.68 11.76
C PHE A 20 15.22 -15.10 13.21
N ALA A 21 16.45 -15.47 13.57
CA ALA A 21 16.79 -15.89 14.93
C ALA A 21 16.50 -14.80 15.97
N ALA A 22 16.80 -13.54 15.65
CA ALA A 22 16.48 -12.41 16.50
C ALA A 22 14.97 -12.21 16.66
N LEU A 23 14.21 -12.23 15.55
CA LEU A 23 12.75 -12.10 15.57
C LEU A 23 12.08 -13.26 16.31
N ALA A 24 12.58 -14.49 16.18
CA ALA A 24 12.07 -15.65 16.91
C ALA A 24 12.20 -15.47 18.44
N GLN A 25 13.30 -14.88 18.92
CA GLN A 25 13.46 -14.56 20.33
C GLN A 25 12.45 -13.49 20.79
N VAL A 26 12.20 -12.46 19.97
CA VAL A 26 11.18 -11.43 20.26
C VAL A 26 9.78 -12.06 20.32
N ILE A 27 9.45 -12.95 19.39
CA ILE A 27 8.15 -13.66 19.35
C ILE A 27 7.94 -14.44 20.65
N VAL A 28 8.93 -15.22 21.10
CA VAL A 28 8.84 -15.99 22.36
C VAL A 28 8.60 -15.07 23.56
N LEU A 29 9.25 -13.91 23.62
CA LEU A 29 9.05 -12.94 24.69
C LEU A 29 7.64 -12.33 24.65
N ALA A 30 7.18 -11.91 23.46
CA ALA A 30 5.85 -11.33 23.28
C ALA A 30 4.73 -12.33 23.63
N GLN A 31 4.89 -13.60 23.27
CA GLN A 31 3.95 -14.67 23.62
C GLN A 31 3.82 -14.88 25.12
N ARG A 32 4.95 -14.87 25.86
CA ARG A 32 4.92 -14.94 27.34
C ARG A 32 4.17 -13.76 27.95
N ALA A 33 4.25 -12.59 27.30
CA ALA A 33 3.51 -11.39 27.68
C ALA A 33 2.07 -11.33 27.12
N ARG A 34 1.63 -12.33 26.33
CA ARG A 34 0.33 -12.37 25.62
C ARG A 34 0.11 -11.16 24.70
N VAL A 35 1.18 -10.67 24.08
CA VAL A 35 1.13 -9.59 23.09
C VAL A 35 1.15 -10.23 21.70
N PRO A 36 0.17 -9.92 20.82
CA PRO A 36 0.19 -10.43 19.45
C PRO A 36 1.35 -9.83 18.66
N VAL A 37 1.95 -10.65 17.79
CA VAL A 37 3.07 -10.23 16.93
C VAL A 37 2.64 -10.24 15.48
N ASN A 38 2.91 -9.14 14.78
CA ASN A 38 2.85 -9.04 13.33
C ASN A 38 4.28 -8.95 12.76
N VAL A 39 4.59 -9.76 11.76
CA VAL A 39 5.92 -9.77 11.11
C VAL A 39 5.82 -9.19 9.71
N SER A 40 6.57 -8.12 9.44
CA SER A 40 6.66 -7.56 8.10
C SER A 40 7.80 -8.21 7.29
N LEU A 41 7.45 -8.69 6.10
CA LEU A 41 8.36 -9.24 5.09
C LEU A 41 8.52 -8.24 3.94
N SER A 42 9.68 -7.60 3.89
CA SER A 42 10.10 -6.69 2.82
C SER A 42 10.54 -7.45 1.57
N CYS A 43 10.39 -6.82 0.41
CA CYS A 43 10.81 -7.33 -0.90
C CYS A 43 10.08 -8.62 -1.31
N VAL A 44 8.81 -8.76 -0.92
CA VAL A 44 7.99 -9.93 -1.31
C VAL A 44 7.75 -9.94 -2.81
N PHE A 45 7.55 -8.77 -3.40
CA PHE A 45 7.17 -8.61 -4.81
C PHE A 45 8.35 -8.29 -5.73
N GLY A 46 9.57 -8.35 -5.20
CA GLY A 46 10.79 -7.98 -5.91
C GLY A 46 11.77 -7.23 -5.01
N CYS A 47 13.03 -7.22 -5.43
CA CYS A 47 14.12 -6.54 -4.76
C CYS A 47 14.82 -5.57 -5.73
N PRO A 48 15.12 -4.32 -5.32
CA PRO A 48 15.83 -3.37 -6.16
C PRO A 48 17.27 -3.79 -6.51
N MET A 49 17.81 -4.81 -5.82
CA MET A 49 19.19 -5.31 -6.01
C MET A 49 19.25 -6.69 -6.64
N GLU A 50 18.26 -7.56 -6.40
CA GLU A 50 18.25 -8.94 -6.89
C GLU A 50 17.23 -9.17 -8.02
N GLY A 51 16.33 -8.22 -8.26
CA GLY A 51 15.24 -8.36 -9.23
C GLY A 51 14.11 -9.22 -8.69
N GLU A 52 13.77 -10.29 -9.40
CA GLU A 52 12.71 -11.22 -8.99
C GLU A 52 13.08 -11.94 -7.70
N VAL A 53 12.14 -12.00 -6.75
CA VAL A 53 12.29 -12.75 -5.51
C VAL A 53 11.47 -14.04 -5.62
N PRO A 54 12.09 -15.23 -5.49
CA PRO A 54 11.37 -16.49 -5.59
C PRO A 54 10.24 -16.59 -4.57
N GLU A 55 9.06 -16.99 -5.01
CA GLU A 55 7.90 -17.17 -4.13
C GLU A 55 8.16 -18.21 -3.04
N ASP A 56 8.95 -19.24 -3.33
CA ASP A 56 9.30 -20.26 -2.33
C ASP A 56 10.13 -19.70 -1.17
N ASP A 57 10.94 -18.66 -1.41
CA ASP A 57 11.65 -17.95 -0.34
C ASP A 57 10.67 -17.14 0.53
N VAL A 58 9.67 -16.50 -0.10
CA VAL A 58 8.60 -15.77 0.61
C VAL A 58 7.83 -16.74 1.50
N PHE A 59 7.32 -17.82 0.91
CA PHE A 59 6.45 -18.76 1.60
C PHE A 59 7.21 -19.64 2.59
N GLY A 60 8.49 -19.90 2.38
CA GLY A 60 9.37 -20.51 3.37
C GLY A 60 9.47 -19.68 4.64
N LEU A 61 9.62 -18.34 4.52
CA LEU A 61 9.60 -17.44 5.68
C LEU A 61 8.22 -17.34 6.32
N VAL A 62 7.15 -17.26 5.52
CA VAL A 62 5.76 -17.28 6.02
C VAL A 62 5.52 -18.51 6.88
N GLN A 63 5.86 -19.71 6.38
CA GLN A 63 5.72 -20.96 7.12
C GLN A 63 6.50 -20.91 8.44
N ARG A 64 7.78 -20.51 8.39
CA ARG A 64 8.62 -20.45 9.60
C ARG A 64 8.06 -19.51 10.67
N PHE A 65 7.49 -18.36 10.30
CA PHE A 65 6.86 -17.45 11.25
C PHE A 65 5.49 -17.95 11.72
N ALA A 66 4.71 -18.57 10.84
CA ALA A 66 3.45 -19.21 11.21
C ALA A 66 3.66 -20.34 12.23
N ASP A 67 4.70 -21.15 12.07
CA ASP A 67 5.09 -22.21 13.03
C ASP A 67 5.48 -21.65 14.41
N LEU A 68 5.96 -20.41 14.44
CA LEU A 68 6.21 -19.68 15.69
C LEU A 68 4.95 -19.05 16.28
N GLY A 69 3.78 -19.19 15.66
CA GLY A 69 2.50 -18.71 16.20
C GLY A 69 2.36 -17.19 16.21
N VAL A 70 2.85 -16.51 15.16
CA VAL A 70 2.57 -15.07 14.96
C VAL A 70 1.09 -14.85 14.65
N ALA A 71 0.56 -13.70 15.05
CA ALA A 71 -0.84 -13.35 14.79
C ALA A 71 -1.04 -12.88 13.35
N GLY A 72 -0.05 -12.17 12.79
CA GLY A 72 -0.13 -11.65 11.44
C GLY A 72 1.21 -11.57 10.72
N ILE A 73 1.12 -11.48 9.40
CA ILE A 73 2.25 -11.26 8.50
C ILE A 73 1.89 -10.16 7.50
N THR A 74 2.73 -9.12 7.41
CA THR A 74 2.63 -8.10 6.37
C THR A 74 3.50 -8.46 5.17
N LEU A 75 2.91 -8.55 3.98
CA LEU A 75 3.64 -8.72 2.72
C LEU A 75 3.89 -7.36 2.08
N CYS A 76 5.16 -6.95 2.00
CA CYS A 76 5.51 -5.59 1.62
C CYS A 76 6.11 -5.51 0.21
N ASP A 77 5.52 -4.64 -0.61
CA ASP A 77 6.12 -4.12 -1.84
C ASP A 77 6.99 -2.89 -1.51
N THR A 78 8.19 -3.15 -0.99
CA THR A 78 9.10 -2.15 -0.42
C THR A 78 9.45 -1.00 -1.38
N THR A 79 9.47 -1.28 -2.68
CA THR A 79 9.97 -0.35 -3.70
C THR A 79 8.98 -0.11 -4.83
N GLY A 80 7.73 -0.56 -4.68
CA GLY A 80 6.68 -0.36 -5.68
C GLY A 80 6.97 -1.12 -6.97
N MET A 81 7.37 -2.38 -6.86
CA MET A 81 7.68 -3.31 -7.96
C MET A 81 6.53 -4.26 -8.27
N ALA A 82 5.55 -4.39 -7.38
CA ALA A 82 4.44 -5.31 -7.53
C ALA A 82 3.51 -4.91 -8.69
N PHE A 83 2.89 -5.91 -9.30
CA PHE A 83 1.87 -5.74 -10.33
C PHE A 83 0.66 -6.67 -10.09
N PRO A 84 -0.54 -6.32 -10.60
CA PRO A 84 -1.79 -6.95 -10.17
C PRO A 84 -1.84 -8.49 -10.26
N THR A 85 -1.34 -9.10 -11.34
CA THR A 85 -1.38 -10.56 -11.51
C THR A 85 -0.43 -11.30 -10.56
N GLN A 86 0.71 -10.70 -10.21
CA GLN A 86 1.60 -11.23 -9.18
C GLN A 86 0.97 -11.09 -7.80
N VAL A 87 0.37 -9.93 -7.51
CA VAL A 87 -0.33 -9.67 -6.24
C VAL A 87 -1.46 -10.66 -6.02
N ALA A 88 -2.35 -10.85 -7.01
CA ALA A 88 -3.46 -11.79 -6.90
C ALA A 88 -2.98 -13.22 -6.60
N ARG A 89 -1.91 -13.68 -7.27
CA ARG A 89 -1.32 -15.02 -7.05
C ARG A 89 -0.73 -15.18 -5.66
N ILE A 90 0.12 -14.23 -5.23
CA ILE A 90 0.80 -14.29 -3.92
C ILE A 90 -0.21 -14.15 -2.78
N ALA A 91 -1.14 -13.20 -2.86
CA ALA A 91 -2.16 -12.99 -1.84
C ALA A 91 -3.08 -14.21 -1.69
N SER A 92 -3.56 -14.76 -2.81
CA SER A 92 -4.41 -15.96 -2.80
C SER A 92 -3.70 -17.16 -2.16
N ARG A 93 -2.43 -17.41 -2.54
CA ARG A 93 -1.64 -18.51 -1.95
C ARG A 93 -1.37 -18.30 -0.46
N ALA A 94 -1.07 -17.07 -0.03
CA ALA A 94 -0.87 -16.75 1.38
C ALA A 94 -2.14 -17.01 2.21
N ILE A 95 -3.27 -16.43 1.80
CA ILE A 95 -4.53 -16.51 2.53
C ILE A 95 -5.07 -17.95 2.60
N GLN A 96 -4.94 -18.72 1.52
CA GLN A 96 -5.38 -20.11 1.49
C GLN A 96 -4.43 -21.06 2.23
N GLY A 97 -3.12 -20.78 2.19
CA GLY A 97 -2.09 -21.65 2.78
C GLY A 97 -2.00 -21.54 4.30
N TRP A 98 -2.29 -20.37 4.87
CA TRP A 98 -2.18 -20.12 6.32
C TRP A 98 -3.43 -19.41 6.84
N PRO A 99 -4.60 -20.07 6.86
CA PRO A 99 -5.87 -19.45 7.27
C PRO A 99 -5.89 -18.98 8.74
N GLN A 100 -4.95 -19.45 9.55
CA GLN A 100 -4.76 -19.02 10.94
C GLN A 100 -3.95 -17.74 11.12
N VAL A 101 -3.31 -17.23 10.05
CA VAL A 101 -2.49 -16.02 10.07
C VAL A 101 -3.25 -14.88 9.40
N GLU A 102 -3.30 -13.72 10.05
CA GLU A 102 -3.82 -12.51 9.42
C GLU A 102 -2.80 -11.93 8.44
N PHE A 103 -3.19 -11.76 7.17
CA PHE A 103 -2.32 -11.16 6.16
C PHE A 103 -2.68 -9.72 5.89
N THR A 104 -1.69 -8.84 6.06
CA THR A 104 -1.75 -7.44 5.66
C THR A 104 -0.92 -7.21 4.40
N LEU A 105 -1.44 -6.43 3.45
CA LEU A 105 -0.72 -6.06 2.24
C LEU A 105 -0.24 -4.62 2.34
N HIS A 106 1.05 -4.40 2.09
CA HIS A 106 1.69 -3.11 2.21
C HIS A 106 2.27 -2.71 0.85
N PHE A 107 1.63 -1.76 0.18
CA PHE A 107 2.03 -1.33 -1.15
C PHE A 107 2.64 0.07 -1.16
N HIS A 108 3.75 0.21 -1.86
CA HIS A 108 4.25 1.50 -2.31
C HIS A 108 3.67 1.86 -3.68
N ASN A 109 3.48 3.15 -3.94
CA ASN A 109 2.96 3.62 -5.21
C ASN A 109 4.03 4.10 -6.20
N THR A 110 5.31 3.73 -5.98
CA THR A 110 6.49 4.19 -6.75
C THR A 110 6.30 4.18 -8.27
N ARG A 111 5.57 3.19 -8.80
CA ARG A 111 5.31 3.00 -10.24
C ARG A 111 3.84 3.16 -10.62
N GLY A 112 3.03 3.80 -9.77
CA GLY A 112 1.62 4.08 -10.03
C GLY A 112 0.71 2.84 -10.00
N MET A 113 1.16 1.73 -9.41
CA MET A 113 0.42 0.46 -9.36
C MET A 113 -0.33 0.22 -8.04
N GLY A 114 -0.22 1.14 -7.07
CA GLY A 114 -0.67 0.95 -5.70
C GLY A 114 -2.15 0.58 -5.57
N LEU A 115 -3.07 1.42 -6.08
CA LEU A 115 -4.51 1.13 -6.04
C LEU A 115 -4.86 -0.13 -6.83
N SER A 116 -4.27 -0.33 -8.01
CA SER A 116 -4.49 -1.54 -8.83
C SER A 116 -4.09 -2.81 -8.08
N ASN A 117 -2.99 -2.76 -7.31
CA ASN A 117 -2.53 -3.86 -6.48
C ASN A 117 -3.45 -4.09 -5.28
N VAL A 118 -3.97 -3.03 -4.64
CA VAL A 118 -5.01 -3.16 -3.59
C VAL A 118 -6.23 -3.89 -4.12
N LEU A 119 -6.77 -3.47 -5.28
CA LEU A 119 -7.96 -4.11 -5.86
C LEU A 119 -7.71 -5.58 -6.21
N ALA A 120 -6.56 -5.90 -6.82
CA ALA A 120 -6.20 -7.28 -7.13
C ALA A 120 -6.04 -8.16 -5.88
N ALA A 121 -5.53 -7.60 -4.78
CA ALA A 121 -5.46 -8.30 -3.51
C ALA A 121 -6.85 -8.52 -2.89
N ILE A 122 -7.76 -7.54 -2.98
CA ILE A 122 -9.16 -7.69 -2.54
C ILE A 122 -9.84 -8.82 -3.30
N ASP A 123 -9.69 -8.87 -4.63
CA ASP A 123 -10.24 -9.95 -5.47
C ASP A 123 -9.66 -11.33 -5.10
N ALA A 124 -8.43 -11.35 -4.58
CA ALA A 124 -7.78 -12.56 -4.04
C ALA A 124 -8.17 -12.90 -2.59
N GLY A 125 -9.05 -12.11 -1.97
CA GLY A 125 -9.59 -12.34 -0.63
C GLY A 125 -8.93 -11.55 0.50
N ALA A 126 -7.98 -10.66 0.19
CA ALA A 126 -7.33 -9.82 1.20
C ALA A 126 -8.28 -8.79 1.81
N ARG A 127 -8.09 -8.49 3.09
CA ARG A 127 -8.96 -7.56 3.85
C ARG A 127 -8.21 -6.51 4.67
N GLN A 128 -6.89 -6.61 4.78
CA GLN A 128 -6.07 -5.72 5.57
C GLN A 128 -4.99 -5.08 4.69
N PHE A 129 -4.89 -3.76 4.75
CA PHE A 129 -3.98 -2.96 3.94
C PHE A 129 -3.32 -1.88 4.78
N ASP A 130 -2.02 -1.70 4.58
CA ASP A 130 -1.32 -0.53 5.08
C ASP A 130 -1.42 0.61 4.07
N ALA A 131 -1.57 1.83 4.56
CA ALA A 131 -1.51 3.06 3.78
C ALA A 131 -0.90 4.19 4.62
N SER A 132 -0.52 5.30 3.99
CA SER A 132 0.01 6.47 4.68
C SER A 132 -0.76 7.74 4.35
N LEU A 133 -1.06 8.53 5.38
CA LEU A 133 -1.73 9.82 5.24
C LEU A 133 -0.93 10.72 4.30
N GLY A 134 -1.58 11.34 3.32
CA GLY A 134 -0.91 12.17 2.32
C GLY A 134 -0.03 11.38 1.34
N GLY A 135 0.04 10.05 1.43
CA GLY A 135 1.02 9.24 0.70
C GLY A 135 2.44 9.43 1.20
N LEU A 136 2.60 9.78 2.48
CA LEU A 136 3.91 9.94 3.11
C LEU A 136 4.75 8.67 3.04
N GLY A 137 6.05 8.88 3.12
CA GLY A 137 7.07 7.84 3.02
C GLY A 137 7.93 8.02 1.78
N GLY A 138 8.77 7.02 1.54
CA GLY A 138 9.78 7.04 0.50
C GLY A 138 10.89 6.09 0.90
N CYS A 139 11.39 5.33 -0.07
CA CYS A 139 12.49 4.42 0.16
C CYS A 139 13.81 5.15 -0.16
N PRO A 140 14.78 5.27 0.77
CA PRO A 140 16.08 5.88 0.48
C PRO A 140 16.83 5.14 -0.64
N TYR A 141 16.50 3.87 -0.89
CA TYR A 141 17.05 3.04 -1.95
C TYR A 141 16.37 3.25 -3.32
N ALA A 142 15.35 4.09 -3.41
CA ALA A 142 14.72 4.49 -4.67
C ALA A 142 14.58 6.02 -4.72
N PRO A 143 15.66 6.77 -5.02
CA PRO A 143 15.63 8.23 -5.10
C PRO A 143 14.58 8.71 -6.10
N GLY A 144 13.64 9.54 -5.65
CA GLY A 144 12.54 10.08 -6.47
C GLY A 144 11.29 9.20 -6.56
N ALA A 145 11.29 8.02 -5.92
CA ALA A 145 10.09 7.20 -5.78
C ALA A 145 9.05 7.87 -4.87
N SER A 146 7.78 7.84 -5.27
CA SER A 146 6.69 8.13 -4.34
C SER A 146 6.68 7.12 -3.18
N GLY A 147 6.12 7.52 -2.04
CA GLY A 147 6.03 6.71 -0.83
C GLY A 147 4.98 5.59 -0.90
N ASN A 148 4.32 5.39 0.23
CA ASN A 148 3.24 4.42 0.37
C ASN A 148 2.04 4.78 -0.50
N VAL A 149 1.11 3.84 -0.67
CA VAL A 149 -0.24 4.22 -1.11
C VAL A 149 -0.84 5.25 -0.15
N CYS A 150 -1.55 6.20 -0.72
CA CYS A 150 -2.13 7.32 0.01
C CYS A 150 -3.45 6.89 0.67
N SER A 151 -3.57 7.08 1.99
CA SER A 151 -4.74 6.61 2.76
C SER A 151 -6.04 7.17 2.22
N GLU A 152 -6.11 8.48 1.99
CA GLU A 152 -7.32 9.14 1.49
C GLU A 152 -7.67 8.77 0.05
N GLU A 153 -6.68 8.46 -0.80
CA GLU A 153 -6.92 7.93 -2.15
C GLU A 153 -7.53 6.52 -2.11
N ILE A 154 -6.98 5.64 -1.27
CA ILE A 154 -7.49 4.28 -1.11
C ILE A 154 -8.89 4.31 -0.51
N VAL A 155 -9.11 5.06 0.57
CA VAL A 155 -10.43 5.18 1.20
C VAL A 155 -11.46 5.76 0.24
N HIS A 156 -11.11 6.84 -0.47
CA HIS A 156 -12.00 7.45 -1.47
C HIS A 156 -12.38 6.46 -2.58
N ALA A 157 -11.42 5.73 -3.13
CA ALA A 157 -11.67 4.75 -4.18
C ALA A 157 -12.56 3.60 -3.67
N LEU A 158 -12.25 3.03 -2.51
CA LEU A 158 -13.00 1.93 -1.94
C LEU A 158 -14.45 2.33 -1.57
N GLN A 159 -14.65 3.52 -1.00
CA GLN A 159 -15.99 4.04 -0.73
C GLN A 159 -16.77 4.30 -2.03
N CYS A 160 -16.14 4.82 -3.08
CA CYS A 160 -16.77 4.95 -4.39
C CYS A 160 -17.20 3.61 -5.00
N MET A 161 -16.51 2.53 -4.65
CA MET A 161 -16.81 1.16 -5.07
C MET A 161 -17.82 0.45 -4.15
N GLY A 162 -18.29 1.11 -3.09
CA GLY A 162 -19.28 0.59 -2.16
C GLY A 162 -18.72 -0.29 -1.03
N TYR A 163 -17.40 -0.26 -0.80
CA TYR A 163 -16.81 -0.92 0.37
C TYR A 163 -17.01 -0.08 1.62
N ASP A 164 -17.29 -0.76 2.74
CA ASP A 164 -17.23 -0.16 4.07
C ASP A 164 -15.80 -0.22 4.60
N THR A 165 -15.15 0.94 4.66
CA THR A 165 -13.80 1.09 5.21
C THR A 165 -13.80 1.42 6.70
N GLY A 166 -14.95 1.79 7.28
CA GLY A 166 -15.04 2.33 8.64
C GLY A 166 -14.34 3.67 8.87
N VAL A 167 -13.85 4.33 7.81
CA VAL A 167 -13.08 5.58 7.90
C VAL A 167 -13.93 6.77 7.46
N ASP A 168 -13.92 7.85 8.26
CA ASP A 168 -14.45 9.15 7.84
C ASP A 168 -13.47 9.82 6.87
N LEU A 169 -13.85 9.88 5.60
CA LEU A 169 -13.00 10.43 4.55
C LEU A 169 -12.80 11.94 4.70
N ASP A 170 -13.80 12.67 5.19
CA ASP A 170 -13.69 14.13 5.33
C ASP A 170 -12.69 14.49 6.42
N LEU A 171 -12.77 13.82 7.58
CA LEU A 171 -11.76 13.98 8.64
C LEU A 171 -10.37 13.56 8.19
N LEU A 172 -10.26 12.53 7.34
CA LEU A 172 -8.98 12.09 6.81
C LEU A 172 -8.35 13.11 5.84
N ILE A 173 -9.17 13.72 4.97
CA ILE A 173 -8.72 14.77 4.05
C ILE A 173 -8.28 16.01 4.83
N ASP A 174 -9.06 16.43 5.84
CA ASP A 174 -8.70 17.57 6.70
C ASP A 174 -7.35 17.33 7.40
N ALA A 175 -7.13 16.12 7.92
CA ALA A 175 -5.85 15.74 8.51
C ALA A 175 -4.71 15.79 7.47
N ALA A 176 -4.93 15.27 6.27
CA ALA A 176 -3.93 15.26 5.20
C ALA A 176 -3.59 16.69 4.71
N GLN A 177 -4.56 17.60 4.66
CA GLN A 177 -4.36 19.01 4.30
C GLN A 177 -3.47 19.76 5.30
N SER A 178 -3.42 19.33 6.56
CA SER A 178 -2.55 19.93 7.57
C SER A 178 -1.08 19.54 7.42
N LEU A 179 -0.77 18.46 6.70
CA LEU A 179 0.58 17.90 6.62
C LEU A 179 1.62 18.84 6.04
N PRO A 180 1.39 19.58 4.93
CA PRO A 180 2.44 20.41 4.33
C PRO A 180 3.03 21.45 5.29
N ALA A 181 2.19 22.05 6.14
CA ALA A 181 2.64 22.99 7.15
C ALA A 181 3.49 22.33 8.24
N LEU A 182 3.23 21.05 8.55
CA LEU A 182 3.95 20.29 9.58
C LEU A 182 5.31 19.76 9.07
N ILE A 183 5.37 19.30 7.82
CA ILE A 183 6.55 18.64 7.25
C ILE A 183 7.40 19.55 6.35
N GLY A 184 6.90 20.74 6.01
CA GLY A 184 7.63 21.75 5.24
C GLY A 184 7.67 21.51 3.72
N HIS A 185 6.85 20.60 3.19
CA HIS A 185 6.72 20.34 1.75
C HIS A 185 5.34 19.76 1.41
N ASP A 186 4.94 19.81 0.14
CA ASP A 186 3.66 19.25 -0.31
C ASP A 186 3.60 17.72 -0.18
N VAL A 187 2.36 17.20 -0.17
CA VAL A 187 2.08 15.76 -0.18
C VAL A 187 1.64 15.26 -1.56
N PRO A 188 1.95 14.01 -1.94
CA PRO A 188 1.59 13.47 -3.25
C PRO A 188 0.10 13.16 -3.46
N SER A 189 -0.75 13.30 -2.44
CA SER A 189 -2.20 13.05 -2.50
C SER A 189 -2.94 13.84 -3.57
N GLN A 190 -3.62 13.14 -4.47
CA GLN A 190 -4.51 13.73 -5.47
C GLN A 190 -5.86 14.13 -4.88
N ILE A 191 -6.35 13.43 -3.85
CA ILE A 191 -7.62 13.79 -3.21
C ILE A 191 -7.50 15.11 -2.47
N VAL A 192 -6.37 15.37 -1.80
CA VAL A 192 -6.11 16.69 -1.19
C VAL A 192 -6.09 17.81 -2.23
N LYS A 193 -5.64 17.52 -3.46
CA LYS A 193 -5.51 18.53 -4.54
C LYS A 193 -6.81 18.75 -5.32
N ALA A 194 -7.57 17.69 -5.57
CA ALA A 194 -8.72 17.70 -6.47
C ALA A 194 -10.08 17.67 -5.75
N GLY A 195 -10.11 17.27 -4.48
CA GLY A 195 -11.35 16.98 -3.77
C GLY A 195 -11.94 15.61 -4.11
N LYS A 196 -13.10 15.32 -3.54
CA LYS A 196 -13.87 14.10 -3.77
C LYS A 196 -14.56 14.14 -5.13
N ARG A 197 -14.95 12.96 -5.65
CA ARG A 197 -15.64 12.79 -6.94
C ARG A 197 -16.84 13.73 -7.16
N LEU A 198 -17.58 14.05 -6.10
CA LEU A 198 -18.81 14.86 -6.17
C LEU A 198 -18.64 16.28 -5.63
N ASP A 199 -17.41 16.73 -5.44
CA ASP A 199 -17.13 18.13 -5.11
C ASP A 199 -17.31 18.96 -6.39
N ILE A 200 -18.53 19.48 -6.57
CA ILE A 200 -18.90 20.24 -7.76
C ILE A 200 -18.38 21.68 -7.72
N HIS A 201 -17.99 22.19 -8.88
CA HIS A 201 -17.55 23.58 -9.06
C HIS A 201 -18.64 24.43 -9.69
N PRO A 202 -18.64 25.76 -9.46
CA PRO A 202 -19.57 26.66 -10.13
C PRO A 202 -19.41 26.63 -11.64
N VAL A 203 -20.52 26.80 -12.35
CA VAL A 203 -20.53 26.95 -13.81
C VAL A 203 -19.69 28.18 -14.20
N PRO A 204 -18.83 28.11 -15.23
CA PRO A 204 -18.07 29.26 -15.69
C PRO A 204 -18.96 30.46 -16.02
N ALA A 205 -18.51 31.67 -15.66
CA ALA A 205 -19.29 32.90 -15.83
C ALA A 205 -19.67 33.17 -17.30
N ASP A 206 -18.87 32.72 -18.26
CA ASP A 206 -19.10 32.88 -19.69
C ASP A 206 -19.79 31.67 -20.36
N TYR A 207 -20.30 30.71 -19.57
CA TYR A 207 -20.94 29.49 -20.06
C TYR A 207 -22.05 29.75 -21.07
N ALA A 208 -22.88 30.77 -20.85
CA ALA A 208 -23.95 31.13 -21.78
C ALA A 208 -23.41 31.48 -23.18
N ALA A 209 -22.33 32.27 -23.24
CA ALA A 209 -21.68 32.65 -24.49
C ALA A 209 -20.95 31.46 -25.14
N ILE A 210 -20.32 30.59 -24.35
CA ILE A 210 -19.73 29.33 -24.85
C ILE A 210 -20.82 28.46 -25.49
N ARG A 211 -21.95 28.29 -24.82
CA ARG A 211 -23.08 27.48 -25.28
C ARG A 211 -23.70 28.04 -26.56
N GLU A 212 -23.88 29.35 -26.65
CA GLU A 212 -24.38 30.01 -27.86
C GLU A 212 -23.44 29.76 -29.06
N ARG A 213 -22.14 29.97 -28.88
CA ARG A 213 -21.13 29.69 -29.92
C ARG A 213 -21.14 28.24 -30.38
N ALA A 214 -21.33 27.30 -29.46
CA ALA A 214 -21.41 25.87 -29.78
C ALA A 214 -22.65 25.56 -30.65
N LEU A 215 -23.84 26.03 -30.25
CA LEU A 215 -25.09 25.82 -30.98
C LEU A 215 -25.12 26.48 -32.37
N ALA A 216 -24.30 27.51 -32.59
CA ALA A 216 -24.18 28.15 -33.89
C ALA A 216 -23.34 27.33 -34.88
N ARG A 217 -22.35 26.55 -34.40
CA ARG A 217 -21.51 25.69 -35.25
C ARG A 217 -22.31 24.59 -35.93
N ASP A 218 -23.24 23.98 -35.21
CA ASP A 218 -24.09 22.89 -35.72
C ASP A 218 -25.08 23.36 -36.79
N ARG A 219 -25.38 24.66 -36.86
CA ARG A 219 -26.28 25.25 -37.88
C ARG A 219 -25.55 25.67 -39.16
N ALA A 220 -24.22 25.69 -39.13
CA ALA A 220 -23.38 26.10 -40.25
C ALA A 220 -22.82 24.91 -41.06
N ALA A 221 -23.07 23.68 -40.61
CA ALA A 221 -22.76 22.41 -41.29
C ALA A 221 -24.02 21.86 -41.98
#